data_AF-A0A1S3KEN2-F1
#
_entry.id   AF-A0A1S3KEN2-F1
#
_cell.length_a   1.000
_cell.length_b   1.000
_cell.length_c   1.000
_cell.angle_alpha   90.00
_cell.angle_beta   90.00
_cell.angle_gamma   90.00
#
_symmetry.space_group_name_H-M   'P 1'
#
loop_
_entity.id
_entity.type
_entity.pdbx_description
1 polymer ?
#
loop_
_entity_poly.entity_id
_entity_poly.type
_entity_poly.pdbx_seq_one_letter_code
_entity_poly.pdbx_strand_id
1 'polypeptide(L)'
;MTMLAPLAALFVFTCTLACFAHGTDVPVGAFHIRSKRSPTKYGNWCGLKTTGIGLDCCTCANTIEECRACLPPKDQLDEMCLRHDMCLCDQPPSNVLHKCYCEREVYNNIKGSSVCRQYSGWKNLLKRAQCSTYAASMVALFGGLPCWCDSKQKYVPNFSSC
;
A
#
# COMPACT_ATOMS: atom_id res chain seq x y z
N MET A 1 -4.44 -45.02 -36.61
CA MET A 1 -3.50 -44.71 -35.51
C MET A 1 -2.60 -43.60 -35.99
N THR A 2 -2.91 -42.36 -35.63
CA THR A 2 -2.17 -41.17 -36.04
C THR A 2 -1.93 -40.37 -34.78
N MET A 3 -0.71 -40.48 -34.26
CA MET A 3 -0.13 -39.50 -33.37
C MET A 3 0.38 -38.34 -34.23
N LEU A 4 0.06 -37.10 -33.85
CA LEU A 4 0.94 -35.94 -33.98
C LEU A 4 0.42 -34.84 -33.04
N ALA A 5 1.39 -34.16 -32.42
CA ALA A 5 1.36 -33.43 -31.17
C ALA A 5 0.68 -32.03 -31.24
N PRO A 6 0.45 -31.35 -30.10
CA PRO A 6 -0.56 -30.31 -29.96
C PRO A 6 -0.06 -28.90 -30.35
N LEU A 7 -0.87 -28.22 -31.19
CA LEU A 7 -0.83 -26.79 -31.49
C LEU A 7 -1.32 -25.94 -30.29
N ALA A 8 -0.69 -26.08 -29.13
CA ALA A 8 -1.09 -25.35 -27.90
C ALA A 8 0.03 -24.47 -27.32
N ALA A 9 0.93 -23.97 -28.16
CA ALA A 9 2.07 -23.16 -27.73
C ALA A 9 2.16 -21.77 -28.41
N LEU A 10 1.03 -21.22 -28.88
CA LEU A 10 1.04 -19.91 -29.56
C LEU A 10 -0.08 -18.94 -29.13
N PHE A 11 -0.59 -19.06 -27.90
CA PHE A 11 -1.72 -18.23 -27.41
C PHE A 11 -1.53 -17.59 -26.03
N VAL A 12 -0.29 -17.43 -25.54
CA VAL A 12 -0.06 -16.86 -24.19
C VAL A 12 0.75 -15.55 -24.20
N PHE A 13 1.22 -15.05 -25.35
CA PHE A 13 2.21 -13.95 -25.35
C PHE A 13 1.80 -12.63 -26.02
N THR A 14 0.50 -12.33 -26.16
CA THR A 14 0.05 -11.07 -26.80
C THR A 14 -1.10 -10.32 -26.13
N CYS A 15 -1.53 -10.68 -24.91
CA CYS A 15 -2.63 -9.97 -24.23
C CYS A 15 -2.23 -8.95 -23.14
N THR A 16 -0.95 -8.69 -22.89
CA THR A 16 -0.53 -7.75 -21.81
C THR A 16 0.02 -6.41 -22.27
N LEU A 17 -0.03 -6.08 -23.57
CA LEU A 17 0.63 -4.87 -24.11
C LEU A 17 -0.24 -3.99 -25.02
N ALA A 18 -1.57 -4.06 -24.90
CA ALA A 18 -2.46 -3.23 -25.72
C ALA A 18 -3.65 -2.66 -24.91
N CYS A 19 -3.37 -1.92 -23.82
CA CYS A 19 -4.33 -1.03 -23.16
C CYS A 19 -3.61 0.14 -22.44
N PHE A 20 -2.72 0.85 -23.14
CA PHE A 20 -2.23 2.17 -22.68
C PHE A 20 -2.20 3.14 -23.85
N ALA A 21 -3.36 3.35 -24.47
CA ALA A 21 -3.54 4.35 -25.50
C ALA A 21 -4.99 4.80 -25.55
N HIS A 22 -5.50 5.33 -24.44
CA HIS A 22 -6.63 6.27 -24.48
C HIS A 22 -6.42 7.24 -23.33
N GLY A 23 -6.33 8.52 -23.67
CA GLY A 23 -6.45 9.60 -22.71
C GLY A 23 -7.77 9.41 -21.98
N THR A 24 -7.69 8.91 -20.76
CA THR A 24 -8.75 9.06 -19.80
C THR A 24 -8.40 10.35 -19.07
N ASP A 25 -9.16 11.39 -19.37
CA ASP A 25 -9.48 12.41 -18.38
C ASP A 25 -9.99 11.67 -17.15
N VAL A 26 -9.06 11.31 -16.25
CA VAL A 26 -9.38 10.78 -14.94
C VAL A 26 -10.12 11.92 -14.26
N PRO A 27 -11.41 11.77 -13.93
CA PRO A 27 -12.21 12.86 -13.43
C PRO A 27 -11.47 13.53 -12.26
N VAL A 28 -11.24 14.84 -12.43
CA VAL A 28 -10.77 15.74 -11.37
C VAL A 28 -11.70 15.54 -10.19
N GLY A 29 -11.19 14.90 -9.14
CA GLY A 29 -12.02 14.40 -8.04
C GLY A 29 -12.16 12.89 -8.00
N ALA A 30 -11.10 12.11 -8.28
CA ALA A 30 -10.92 10.85 -7.60
C ALA A 30 -10.61 11.15 -6.12
N PHE A 31 -11.65 11.58 -5.39
CA PHE A 31 -11.77 11.44 -3.95
C PHE A 31 -11.14 10.11 -3.57
N HIS A 32 -10.39 10.04 -2.47
CA HIS A 32 -9.96 8.79 -1.84
C HIS A 32 -11.07 7.73 -2.05
N ILE A 33 -10.93 6.85 -3.05
CA ILE A 33 -12.06 6.02 -3.51
C ILE A 33 -12.21 4.92 -2.46
N ARG A 34 -12.96 5.24 -1.40
CA ARG A 34 -13.34 4.38 -0.30
C ARG A 34 -14.34 3.35 -0.82
N SER A 35 -13.86 2.19 -1.27
CA SER A 35 -14.73 1.05 -1.62
C SER A 35 -14.15 -0.30 -1.15
N LYS A 36 -15.10 -1.19 -0.80
CA LYS A 36 -15.03 -2.28 0.18
C LYS A 36 -14.11 -3.48 -0.14
N ARG A 37 -13.56 -4.04 0.95
CA ARG A 37 -13.17 -5.44 1.23
C ARG A 37 -12.16 -6.09 0.26
N SER A 38 -10.88 -6.06 0.66
CA SER A 38 -9.81 -6.91 0.10
C SER A 38 -9.34 -7.96 1.13
N PRO A 39 -8.96 -9.18 0.72
CA PRO A 39 -8.35 -10.20 1.57
C PRO A 39 -6.97 -9.81 2.15
N THR A 40 -6.44 -8.64 1.83
CA THR A 40 -5.12 -8.12 2.26
C THR A 40 -5.17 -7.20 3.49
N LYS A 41 -6.17 -7.36 4.39
CA LYS A 41 -6.31 -6.53 5.58
C LYS A 41 -5.50 -7.07 6.75
N TYR A 42 -4.70 -6.22 7.38
CA TYR A 42 -4.03 -6.47 8.65
C TYR A 42 -4.44 -5.39 9.67
N GLY A 43 -4.63 -5.78 10.92
CA GLY A 43 -4.97 -4.81 11.96
C GLY A 43 -6.26 -4.01 11.71
N ASN A 44 -6.21 -2.73 12.05
CA ASN A 44 -7.23 -1.71 11.85
C ASN A 44 -6.90 -0.80 10.67
N TRP A 45 -5.61 -0.52 10.48
CA TRP A 45 -5.02 0.51 9.64
C TRP A 45 -4.17 -0.01 8.49
N CYS A 46 -3.91 -1.31 8.35
CA CYS A 46 -3.18 -1.85 7.20
C CYS A 46 -4.08 -2.51 6.15
N GLY A 47 -4.04 -1.99 4.92
CA GLY A 47 -4.77 -2.54 3.78
C GLY A 47 -4.77 -1.58 2.60
N LEU A 48 -5.36 -2.02 1.49
CA LEU A 48 -5.53 -1.17 0.32
C LEU A 48 -6.71 -0.21 0.54
N LYS A 49 -6.51 1.08 0.18
CA LYS A 49 -7.52 2.17 0.12
C LYS A 49 -7.96 2.83 1.43
N THR A 50 -7.02 3.29 2.28
CA THR A 50 -7.27 3.87 3.61
C THR A 50 -7.97 2.89 4.54
N THR A 51 -7.25 2.45 5.55
CA THR A 51 -7.69 1.43 6.48
C THR A 51 -8.05 2.08 7.80
N GLY A 52 -9.34 2.07 8.10
CA GLY A 52 -9.97 2.85 9.17
C GLY A 52 -11.44 3.08 8.83
N ILE A 53 -12.08 2.04 8.31
CA ILE A 53 -13.33 2.08 7.52
C ILE A 53 -14.41 2.94 8.21
N GLY A 54 -14.76 4.08 7.60
CA GLY A 54 -15.96 4.85 7.95
C GLY A 54 -15.91 5.58 9.29
N LEU A 55 -14.73 5.86 9.81
CA LEU A 55 -14.59 6.66 11.03
C LEU A 55 -14.69 8.15 10.71
N ASP A 56 -15.84 8.74 11.02
CA ASP A 56 -16.05 10.18 10.92
C ASP A 56 -15.07 10.99 11.78
N CYS A 57 -14.50 10.34 12.80
CA CYS A 57 -13.52 10.91 13.74
C CYS A 57 -12.06 10.87 13.26
N CYS A 58 -11.75 10.32 12.08
CA CYS A 58 -10.39 10.38 11.51
C CYS A 58 -10.44 10.72 10.03
N THR A 59 -10.13 11.97 9.73
CA THR A 59 -10.10 12.56 8.40
C THR A 59 -8.73 13.20 8.15
N CYS A 60 -8.50 13.69 6.93
CA CYS A 60 -7.27 14.43 6.61
C CYS A 60 -7.12 15.77 7.35
N ALA A 61 -8.15 16.22 8.08
CA ALA A 61 -8.06 17.39 8.95
C ALA A 61 -7.57 17.03 10.37
N ASN A 62 -7.49 15.74 10.70
CA ASN A 62 -7.12 15.28 12.04
C ASN A 62 -5.62 15.03 12.18
N THR A 63 -5.15 15.00 13.42
CA THR A 63 -3.78 14.56 13.74
C THR A 63 -3.70 13.03 13.85
N ILE A 64 -2.49 12.48 13.76
CA ILE A 64 -2.26 11.04 14.00
C ILE A 64 -2.74 10.65 15.39
N GLU A 65 -2.52 11.50 16.40
CA GLU A 65 -2.92 11.27 17.79
C GLU A 65 -4.45 11.18 17.95
N GLU A 66 -5.19 12.06 17.26
CA GLU A 66 -6.66 12.03 17.24
C GLU A 66 -7.17 10.75 16.57
N CYS A 67 -6.60 10.39 15.42
CA CYS A 67 -6.92 9.14 14.74
C CYS A 67 -6.59 7.90 15.58
N ARG A 68 -5.44 7.90 16.26
CA ARG A 68 -5.02 6.86 17.21
C ARG A 68 -5.99 6.73 18.38
N ALA A 69 -6.46 7.85 18.92
CA ALA A 69 -7.44 7.86 20.00
C ALA A 69 -8.79 7.32 19.54
N CYS A 70 -9.20 7.59 18.29
CA CYS A 70 -10.47 7.10 17.79
C CYS A 70 -10.45 5.60 17.43
N LEU A 71 -9.40 5.13 16.75
CA LEU A 71 -9.21 3.71 16.47
C LEU A 71 -7.77 3.32 16.78
N PRO A 72 -7.50 2.78 17.98
CA PRO A 72 -6.16 2.38 18.37
C PRO A 72 -5.59 1.33 17.41
N PRO A 73 -4.36 1.48 16.92
CA PRO A 73 -3.67 0.44 16.19
C PRO A 73 -3.49 -0.81 17.06
N LYS A 74 -3.61 -1.99 16.46
CA LYS A 74 -3.47 -3.27 17.18
C LYS A 74 -2.03 -3.58 17.58
N ASP A 75 -1.08 -3.01 16.86
CA ASP A 75 0.34 -3.24 17.03
C ASP A 75 1.17 -2.17 16.29
N GLN A 76 2.50 -2.32 16.35
CA GLN A 76 3.43 -1.40 15.70
C GLN A 76 3.30 -1.40 14.17
N LEU A 77 2.96 -2.53 13.55
CA LEU A 77 2.81 -2.60 12.08
C LEU A 77 1.56 -1.81 11.66
N ASP A 78 0.49 -1.99 12.42
CA ASP A 78 -0.76 -1.26 12.29
C ASP A 78 -0.58 0.25 12.51
N GLU A 79 0.24 0.66 13.49
CA GLU A 79 0.59 2.06 13.73
C GLU A 79 1.38 2.66 12.55
N MET A 80 2.23 1.88 11.87
CA MET A 80 2.91 2.37 10.66
C MET A 80 1.93 2.60 9.51
N CYS A 81 0.91 1.76 9.38
CA CYS A 81 -0.11 1.95 8.37
C CYS A 81 -1.02 3.15 8.67
N LEU A 82 -1.33 3.43 9.95
CA LEU A 82 -2.01 4.67 10.35
C LEU A 82 -1.21 5.90 9.88
N ARG A 83 0.09 5.92 10.15
CA ARG A 83 0.98 7.02 9.75
C ARG A 83 1.05 7.17 8.23
N HIS A 84 1.09 6.05 7.51
CA HIS A 84 1.03 6.03 6.05
C HIS A 84 -0.24 6.69 5.54
N ASP A 85 -1.40 6.23 6.00
CA ASP A 85 -2.70 6.75 5.56
C ASP A 85 -2.84 8.25 5.84
N MET A 86 -2.34 8.74 6.98
CA MET A 86 -2.31 10.17 7.30
C MET A 86 -1.33 10.95 6.43
N CYS A 87 -0.20 10.34 6.06
CA CYS A 87 0.75 10.93 5.13
C CYS A 87 0.14 11.13 3.74
N LEU A 88 -0.70 10.19 3.28
CA LEU A 88 -1.37 10.27 1.99
C LEU A 88 -2.37 11.43 1.87
N CYS A 89 -2.75 12.06 2.98
CA CYS A 89 -3.55 13.28 2.98
C CYS A 89 -2.80 14.48 2.36
N ASP A 90 -1.47 14.46 2.37
CA ASP A 90 -0.66 15.43 1.64
C ASP A 90 -0.53 15.00 0.17
N GLN A 91 -1.52 15.39 -0.64
CA GLN A 91 -1.59 14.99 -2.04
C GLN A 91 -0.50 15.68 -2.89
N PRO A 92 0.09 14.99 -3.87
CA PRO A 92 0.97 15.64 -4.83
C PRO A 92 0.17 16.53 -5.79
N PRO A 93 0.82 17.43 -6.56
CA PRO A 93 0.14 18.38 -7.44
C PRO A 93 -0.82 17.75 -8.46
N SER A 94 -0.63 16.47 -8.75
CA SER A 94 -1.38 15.74 -9.76
C SER A 94 -2.50 14.84 -9.22
N ASN A 95 -2.65 14.64 -7.90
CA ASN A 95 -3.67 13.79 -7.26
C ASN A 95 -3.80 12.32 -7.77
N VAL A 96 -2.97 11.88 -8.71
CA VAL A 96 -3.06 10.54 -9.33
C VAL A 96 -2.21 9.50 -8.58
N LEU A 97 -1.20 9.93 -7.82
CA LEU A 97 -0.27 9.06 -7.10
C LEU A 97 0.01 9.59 -5.70
N HIS A 98 0.69 8.80 -4.87
CA HIS A 98 1.16 9.22 -3.56
C HIS A 98 2.56 9.85 -3.63
N LYS A 99 2.94 10.61 -2.60
CA LYS A 99 4.29 11.18 -2.49
C LYS A 99 5.31 10.13 -2.07
N CYS A 100 6.50 10.17 -2.68
CA CYS A 100 7.57 9.21 -2.40
C CYS A 100 8.05 9.22 -0.95
N TYR A 101 7.93 10.36 -0.26
CA TYR A 101 8.38 10.45 1.13
C TYR A 101 7.52 9.57 2.05
N CYS A 102 6.20 9.48 1.81
CA CYS A 102 5.30 8.61 2.58
C CYS A 102 5.70 7.14 2.45
N GLU A 103 5.96 6.69 1.22
CA GLU A 103 6.34 5.30 0.94
C GLU A 103 7.70 4.96 1.57
N ARG A 104 8.66 5.89 1.48
CA ARG A 104 9.99 5.73 2.06
C ARG A 104 9.95 5.64 3.59
N GLU A 105 9.13 6.45 4.24
CA GLU A 105 9.01 6.46 5.70
C GLU A 105 8.53 5.10 6.22
N VAL A 106 7.44 4.58 5.64
CA VAL A 106 6.89 3.26 6.00
C VAL A 106 7.88 2.15 5.70
N TYR A 107 8.50 2.18 4.52
CA TYR A 107 9.52 1.20 4.13
C TYR A 107 10.67 1.15 5.15
N ASN A 108 11.24 2.30 5.49
CA ASN A 108 12.37 2.39 6.42
C ASN A 108 11.97 1.95 7.83
N ASN A 109 10.78 2.36 8.30
CA ASN A 109 10.27 1.95 9.60
C ASN A 109 10.07 0.44 9.65
N ILE A 110 9.38 -0.19 8.69
CA ILE A 110 9.13 -1.63 8.71
C ILE A 110 10.44 -2.43 8.57
N LYS A 111 11.35 -1.99 7.70
CA LYS A 111 12.63 -2.68 7.46
C LYS A 111 13.60 -2.54 8.63
N GLY A 112 13.66 -1.35 9.25
CA GLY A 112 14.61 -1.03 10.32
C GLY A 112 14.11 -1.38 11.73
N SER A 113 12.81 -1.50 11.92
CA SER A 113 12.23 -1.77 13.23
C SER A 113 11.93 -3.24 13.47
N SER A 114 11.96 -3.64 14.74
CA SER A 114 11.49 -4.93 15.18
C SER A 114 9.95 -4.93 15.31
N VAL A 115 9.26 -4.55 14.24
CA VAL A 115 7.82 -4.21 14.22
C VAL A 115 6.92 -5.35 14.75
N CYS A 116 7.37 -6.61 14.57
CA CYS A 116 6.66 -7.80 15.05
C CYS A 116 7.19 -8.36 16.38
N ARG A 117 8.13 -7.68 17.06
CA ARG A 117 8.84 -8.20 18.24
C ARG A 117 7.94 -8.42 19.44
N GLN A 118 6.85 -7.66 19.55
CA GLN A 118 5.83 -7.86 20.59
C GLN A 118 5.20 -9.27 20.57
N TYR A 119 5.38 -10.02 19.48
CA TYR A 119 4.94 -11.42 19.35
C TYR A 119 6.05 -12.45 19.59
N SER A 120 7.11 -12.11 20.35
CA SER A 120 8.27 -12.99 20.57
C SER A 120 7.98 -14.28 21.35
N GLY A 121 6.89 -14.34 22.13
CA GLY A 121 6.51 -15.52 22.90
C GLY A 121 5.96 -16.68 22.06
N TRP A 122 6.23 -17.92 22.46
CA TRP A 122 5.83 -19.14 21.73
C TRP A 122 4.31 -19.24 21.48
N LYS A 123 3.48 -18.73 22.41
CA LYS A 123 2.01 -18.68 22.26
C LYS A 123 1.54 -17.75 21.13
N ASN A 124 2.41 -16.87 20.63
CA ASN A 124 2.11 -15.88 19.61
C ASN A 124 2.77 -16.19 18.26
N LEU A 125 3.26 -17.42 18.04
CA LEU A 125 3.94 -17.82 16.80
C LEU A 125 3.12 -17.51 15.54
N LEU A 126 1.82 -17.82 15.53
CA LEU A 126 0.96 -17.55 14.37
C LEU A 126 0.81 -16.05 14.11
N LYS A 127 0.63 -15.24 15.16
CA LYS A 127 0.55 -13.76 15.05
C LYS A 127 1.86 -13.16 14.56
N ARG A 128 2.99 -13.66 15.07
CA ARG A 128 4.32 -13.28 14.62
C ARG A 128 4.51 -13.59 13.14
N ALA A 129 4.14 -14.80 12.72
CA ALA A 129 4.22 -15.21 11.32
C ALA A 129 3.34 -14.32 10.42
N GLN A 130 2.09 -14.06 10.81
CA GLN A 130 1.21 -13.16 10.07
C GLN A 130 1.77 -11.73 9.94
N CYS A 131 2.24 -11.15 11.05
CA CYS A 131 2.87 -9.84 11.07
C CYS A 131 4.10 -9.80 10.17
N SER A 132 5.01 -10.77 10.29
CA SER A 132 6.25 -10.81 9.51
C SER A 132 5.98 -11.00 8.02
N THR A 133 5.03 -11.85 7.64
CA THR A 133 4.63 -12.02 6.24
C THR A 133 4.06 -10.72 5.67
N TYR A 134 3.18 -10.05 6.42
CA TYR A 134 2.59 -8.80 5.97
C TYR A 134 3.62 -7.67 5.85
N ALA A 135 4.50 -7.53 6.84
CA ALA A 135 5.61 -6.59 6.83
C ALA A 135 6.53 -6.81 5.63
N ALA A 136 6.87 -8.06 5.31
CA ALA A 136 7.68 -8.38 4.14
C ALA A 136 6.98 -8.00 2.83
N SER A 137 5.67 -8.25 2.72
CA SER A 137 4.88 -7.83 1.55
C SER A 137 4.83 -6.31 1.40
N MET A 138 4.70 -5.57 2.51
CA MET A 138 4.74 -4.10 2.48
C MET A 138 6.11 -3.58 2.01
N VAL A 139 7.21 -4.12 2.54
CA VAL A 139 8.56 -3.74 2.11
C VAL A 139 8.77 -3.98 0.61
N ALA A 140 8.31 -5.13 0.10
CA ALA A 140 8.39 -5.44 -1.33
C ALA A 140 7.54 -4.48 -2.18
N LEU A 141 6.30 -4.20 -1.74
CA LEU A 141 5.37 -3.32 -2.43
C LEU A 141 5.92 -1.88 -2.48
N PHE A 142 6.20 -1.27 -1.32
CA PHE A 142 6.64 0.12 -1.25
C PHE A 142 8.01 0.34 -1.92
N GLY A 143 8.89 -0.66 -1.91
CA GLY A 143 10.16 -0.60 -2.63
C GLY A 143 10.01 -0.50 -4.16
N GLY A 144 8.86 -0.90 -4.72
CA GLY A 144 8.60 -0.93 -6.15
C GLY A 144 7.44 -0.04 -6.63
N LEU A 145 6.76 0.67 -5.73
CA LEU A 145 5.60 1.49 -6.10
C LEU A 145 6.02 2.84 -6.70
N PRO A 146 5.47 3.22 -7.87
CA PRO A 146 5.71 4.54 -8.43
C PRO A 146 5.10 5.61 -7.55
N CYS A 147 5.79 6.75 -7.47
CA CYS A 147 5.42 7.83 -6.57
C CYS A 147 5.86 9.19 -7.12
N TRP A 148 5.27 10.26 -6.58
CA TRP A 148 5.65 11.63 -6.89
C TRP A 148 6.86 12.06 -6.06
N CYS A 149 7.90 12.56 -6.73
CA CYS A 149 9.11 13.06 -6.09
C CYS A 149 9.13 14.59 -6.04
N ASP A 150 8.95 15.18 -4.86
CA ASP A 150 8.90 16.64 -4.69
C ASP A 150 10.22 17.33 -5.05
N SER A 151 11.38 16.72 -4.76
CA SER A 151 12.68 17.33 -5.10
C SER A 151 12.93 17.40 -6.61
N LYS A 152 12.35 16.47 -7.38
CA LYS A 152 12.51 16.39 -8.84
C LYS A 152 11.28 16.89 -9.60
N GLN A 153 10.19 17.22 -8.91
CA GLN A 153 8.91 17.64 -9.46
C GLN A 153 8.41 16.72 -10.59
N LYS A 154 8.54 15.40 -10.39
CA LYS A 154 8.13 14.40 -11.38
C LYS A 154 7.77 13.06 -10.74
N TYR A 155 7.08 12.23 -11.50
CA TYR A 155 6.91 10.83 -11.15
C TYR A 155 8.20 10.04 -11.35
N VAL A 156 8.45 9.13 -10.42
CA VAL A 156 9.58 8.23 -10.46
C VAL A 156 9.10 6.79 -10.25
N PRO A 157 9.84 5.78 -10.75
CA PRO A 157 9.43 4.38 -10.61
C PRO A 157 9.30 3.90 -9.16
N ASN A 158 10.04 4.50 -8.23
CA ASN A 158 9.94 4.26 -6.79
C ASN A 158 10.67 5.36 -5.99
N PHE A 159 10.51 5.35 -4.67
CA PHE A 159 11.10 6.36 -3.79
C PHE A 159 12.63 6.39 -3.79
N SER A 160 13.33 5.32 -4.20
CA SER A 160 14.80 5.32 -4.31
C SER A 160 15.30 6.07 -5.55
N SER A 161 14.41 6.26 -6.52
CA SER A 161 14.65 7.09 -7.71
C SER A 161 14.25 8.55 -7.49
N CYS A 162 13.70 8.87 -6.31
CA CYS A 162 13.64 10.21 -5.76
C CYS A 162 14.98 10.49 -5.06
#